data_AF-A0A973AIK5-F1
#
_entry.id   AF-A0A973AIK5-F1
#
_cell.length_a   1.000
_cell.length_b   1.000
_cell.length_c   1.000
_cell.angle_alpha   90.00
_cell.angle_beta   90.00
_cell.angle_gamma   90.00
#
_symmetry.space_group_name_H-M   'P 1'
#
loop_
_entity.id
_entity.type
_entity.pdbx_description
1 polymer ?
#
loop_
_entity_poly.entity_id
_entity_poly.type
_entity_poly.pdbx_seq_one_letter_code
_entity_poly.pdbx_strand_id
1 'polypeptide(L)'
;MKSNNNLSRDFSALSPLLSFAWRLLLALSMARILLVTWQWDRVTEVGMLAPIVLQGIRFDLVALGMALVVPVMAFPVLASNDRLLPAWRTFLTIYLPAVLVIVVFLEFSTPNFISQFDSRPNILFVEYLKYPREVASTLWAAYKIPLLLAVTAVSLLGVISVRQFRTLMGTAKATGFVRAAWLFPCMLVICVG
;
A
#
# COMPACT_ATOMS: atom_id res chain seq x y z
N MET A 1 -19.02 21.28 29.25
CA MET A 1 -18.98 20.51 27.98
C MET A 1 -17.68 20.79 27.20
N LYS A 2 -16.53 20.26 27.64
CA LYS A 2 -15.20 20.48 26.99
C LYS A 2 -14.56 19.20 26.44
N SER A 3 -15.31 18.10 26.38
CA SER A 3 -14.77 16.74 26.19
C SER A 3 -14.72 16.26 24.72
N ASN A 4 -15.57 16.78 23.81
CA ASN A 4 -15.64 16.28 22.42
C ASN A 4 -14.51 16.74 21.47
N ASN A 5 -13.65 17.69 21.88
CA ASN A 5 -12.55 18.19 21.03
C ASN A 5 -11.23 17.41 21.15
N ASN A 6 -11.12 16.47 22.09
CA ASN A 6 -9.89 15.69 22.28
C ASN A 6 -9.87 14.45 21.37
N LEU A 7 -10.98 13.71 21.25
CA LEU A 7 -11.04 12.52 20.39
C LEU A 7 -10.68 12.85 18.93
N SER A 8 -11.22 13.94 18.38
CA SER A 8 -10.96 14.35 17.00
C SER A 8 -9.50 14.78 16.76
N ARG A 9 -8.80 15.26 17.80
CA ARG A 9 -7.36 15.56 17.72
C ARG A 9 -6.53 14.28 17.67
N ASP A 10 -6.88 13.30 18.50
CA ASP A 10 -6.11 12.07 18.67
C ASP A 10 -6.11 11.21 17.39
N PHE A 11 -7.25 11.12 16.69
CA PHE A 11 -7.35 10.39 15.43
C PHE A 11 -6.85 11.16 14.20
N SER A 12 -6.64 12.49 14.30
CA SER A 12 -6.27 13.30 13.13
C SER A 12 -4.91 12.88 12.53
N ALA A 13 -3.93 12.53 13.38
CA ALA A 13 -2.60 12.08 12.96
C ALA A 13 -2.59 10.63 12.42
N LEU A 14 -3.62 9.84 12.76
CA LEU A 14 -3.79 8.44 12.35
C LEU A 14 -4.73 8.27 11.15
N SER A 15 -5.57 9.27 10.88
CA SER A 15 -6.49 9.30 9.74
C SER A 15 -5.86 8.93 8.37
N PRO A 16 -4.61 9.31 8.05
CA PRO A 16 -3.99 8.91 6.80
C PRO A 16 -3.67 7.42 6.75
N LEU A 17 -3.33 6.78 7.88
CA LEU A 17 -3.05 5.35 7.94
C LEU A 17 -4.32 4.54 7.63
N LEU A 18 -5.47 4.97 8.16
CA LEU A 18 -6.76 4.34 7.87
C LEU A 18 -7.17 4.55 6.40
N SER A 19 -6.98 5.76 5.86
CA SER A 19 -7.26 6.02 4.44
C SER A 19 -6.36 5.17 3.52
N PHE A 20 -5.09 5.03 3.88
CA PHE A 20 -4.15 4.15 3.17
C PHE A 20 -4.60 2.69 3.23
N ALA A 21 -4.96 2.19 4.42
CA ALA A 21 -5.38 0.81 4.62
C ALA A 21 -6.53 0.42 3.70
N TRP A 22 -7.58 1.25 3.67
CA TRP A 22 -8.73 1.01 2.80
C TRP A 22 -8.36 1.04 1.31
N ARG A 23 -7.54 2.01 0.88
CA ARG A 23 -7.11 2.13 -0.53
C ARG A 23 -6.25 0.93 -0.97
N LEU A 24 -5.37 0.46 -0.10
CA LEU A 24 -4.51 -0.68 -0.38
C LEU A 24 -5.33 -1.97 -0.53
N LEU A 25 -6.24 -2.24 0.42
CA LEU A 25 -7.11 -3.42 0.37
C LEU A 25 -8.04 -3.39 -0.85
N LEU A 26 -8.57 -2.22 -1.21
CA LEU A 26 -9.35 -2.06 -2.43
C LEU A 26 -8.52 -2.37 -3.68
N ALA A 27 -7.30 -1.84 -3.77
CA ALA A 27 -6.43 -2.08 -4.92
C ALA A 27 -6.10 -3.58 -5.07
N LEU A 28 -5.72 -4.25 -3.99
CA LEU A 28 -5.43 -5.69 -3.98
C LEU A 28 -6.67 -6.54 -4.30
N SER A 29 -7.83 -6.17 -3.77
CA SER A 29 -9.09 -6.85 -4.05
C SER A 29 -9.50 -6.71 -5.52
N MET A 30 -9.39 -5.51 -6.09
CA MET A 30 -9.65 -5.28 -7.52
C MET A 30 -8.69 -6.07 -8.38
N ALA A 31 -7.39 -6.05 -8.07
CA ALA A 31 -6.38 -6.84 -8.79
C ALA A 31 -6.69 -8.33 -8.74
N ARG A 32 -7.08 -8.87 -7.58
CA ARG A 32 -7.50 -10.27 -7.44
C ARG A 32 -8.69 -10.60 -8.32
N ILE A 33 -9.75 -9.79 -8.28
CA ILE A 33 -10.95 -10.03 -9.09
C ILE A 33 -10.58 -10.05 -10.57
N LEU A 34 -9.81 -9.07 -11.04
CA LEU A 34 -9.34 -9.01 -12.43
C LEU A 34 -8.53 -10.25 -12.82
N LEU A 35 -7.59 -10.69 -11.97
CA LEU A 35 -6.78 -11.88 -12.22
C LEU A 35 -7.62 -13.17 -12.24
N VAL A 36 -8.58 -13.32 -11.33
CA VAL A 36 -9.49 -14.48 -11.30
C VAL A 36 -10.39 -14.49 -12.53
N THR A 37 -10.91 -13.33 -12.95
CA THR A 37 -11.71 -13.25 -14.18
C THR A 37 -10.89 -13.55 -15.43
N TRP A 38 -9.61 -13.17 -15.43
CA TRP A 38 -8.71 -13.49 -16.55
C TRP A 38 -8.33 -14.97 -16.60
N GLN A 39 -8.15 -15.62 -15.45
CA GLN A 39 -7.75 -17.03 -15.33
C GLN A 39 -8.94 -17.94 -14.98
N TRP A 40 -10.16 -17.57 -15.41
CA TRP A 40 -11.40 -18.21 -14.96
C TRP A 40 -11.41 -19.73 -15.22
N ASP A 41 -11.00 -20.14 -16.42
CA ASP A 41 -10.96 -21.56 -16.81
C ASP A 41 -10.00 -22.35 -15.89
N ARG A 42 -8.78 -21.85 -15.68
CA ARG A 42 -7.79 -22.49 -14.79
C ARG A 42 -8.29 -22.60 -13.34
N VAL A 43 -8.99 -21.58 -12.86
CA VAL A 43 -9.45 -21.53 -11.47
C VAL A 43 -10.64 -22.48 -11.22
N THR A 44 -11.54 -22.60 -12.21
CA THR A 44 -12.72 -23.46 -12.12
C THR A 44 -12.37 -24.94 -12.30
N GLU A 45 -11.44 -25.28 -13.20
CA GLU A 45 -10.96 -26.66 -13.40
C GLU A 45 -10.40 -27.28 -12.11
N VAL A 46 -9.64 -26.52 -11.33
CA VAL A 46 -9.04 -27.00 -10.07
C VAL A 46 -9.99 -26.82 -8.88
N GLY A 47 -11.09 -26.07 -9.03
CA GLY A 47 -12.05 -25.81 -7.95
C GLY A 47 -11.52 -24.92 -6.82
N MET A 48 -10.53 -24.07 -7.09
CA MET A 48 -9.75 -23.36 -6.06
C MET A 48 -10.25 -21.94 -5.72
N LEU A 49 -11.49 -21.60 -6.10
CA LEU A 49 -12.05 -20.26 -5.85
C LEU A 49 -12.05 -19.86 -4.37
N ALA A 50 -12.55 -20.73 -3.48
CA ALA A 50 -12.64 -20.42 -2.06
C ALA A 50 -11.25 -20.25 -1.40
N PRO A 51 -10.27 -21.14 -1.62
CA PRO A 51 -8.89 -20.93 -1.18
C PRO A 51 -8.28 -19.63 -1.70
N ILE A 52 -8.46 -19.28 -2.99
CA ILE A 52 -7.91 -18.04 -3.56
C ILE A 52 -8.44 -16.80 -2.84
N VAL A 53 -9.74 -16.78 -2.52
CA VAL A 53 -10.35 -15.63 -1.83
C VAL A 53 -9.93 -15.58 -0.36
N LEU A 54 -10.07 -16.67 0.39
CA LEU A 54 -9.77 -16.71 1.82
C LEU A 54 -8.28 -16.46 2.09
N GLN A 55 -7.42 -17.19 1.39
CA GLN A 55 -5.98 -17.05 1.51
C GLN A 55 -5.52 -15.70 0.97
N GLY A 56 -6.16 -15.21 -0.08
CA GLY A 56 -5.91 -13.88 -0.64
C GLY A 56 -6.14 -12.78 0.40
N ILE A 57 -7.31 -12.75 1.05
CA ILE A 57 -7.61 -11.77 2.09
C ILE A 57 -6.58 -11.84 3.21
N ARG A 58 -6.18 -13.05 3.63
CA ARG A 58 -5.15 -13.24 4.64
C ARG A 58 -3.82 -12.59 4.23
N PHE A 59 -3.37 -12.83 3.01
CA PHE A 59 -2.14 -12.21 2.50
C PHE A 59 -2.26 -10.70 2.35
N ASP A 60 -3.41 -10.16 1.95
CA ASP A 60 -3.64 -8.71 1.88
C ASP A 60 -3.53 -8.06 3.26
N LEU A 61 -4.08 -8.69 4.30
CA LEU A 61 -3.98 -8.21 5.68
C LEU A 61 -2.53 -8.24 6.18
N VAL A 62 -1.78 -9.29 5.87
CA VAL A 62 -0.35 -9.37 6.20
C VAL A 62 0.45 -8.29 5.46
N ALA A 63 0.17 -8.07 4.16
CA ALA A 63 0.80 -7.00 3.38
C ALA A 63 0.48 -5.61 3.94
N LEU A 64 -0.77 -5.39 4.36
CA LEU A 64 -1.19 -4.17 5.03
C LEU A 64 -0.45 -3.98 6.36
N GLY A 65 -0.37 -5.02 7.18
CA GLY A 65 0.38 -5.01 8.44
C GLY A 65 1.84 -4.64 8.21
N MET A 66 2.53 -5.32 7.29
CA MET A 66 3.92 -5.02 6.93
C MET A 66 4.11 -3.57 6.47
N ALA A 67 3.18 -3.03 5.68
CA ALA A 67 3.22 -1.64 5.24
C ALA A 67 2.97 -0.63 6.38
N LEU A 68 2.10 -0.96 7.35
CA LEU A 68 1.75 -0.09 8.45
C LEU A 68 2.71 -0.17 9.64
N VAL A 69 3.46 -1.26 9.82
CA VAL A 69 4.45 -1.39 10.92
C VAL A 69 5.44 -0.23 10.92
N VAL A 70 5.96 0.18 9.76
CA VAL A 70 6.94 1.28 9.67
C VAL A 70 6.37 2.61 10.20
N PRO A 71 5.23 3.13 9.72
CA PRO A 71 4.65 4.35 10.28
C PRO A 71 4.18 4.17 11.72
N VAL A 72 3.69 3.00 12.12
CA VAL A 72 3.29 2.73 13.52
C VAL A 72 4.48 2.82 14.47
N MET A 73 5.65 2.31 14.07
CA MET A 73 6.89 2.45 14.84
C MET A 73 7.39 3.89 14.92
N ALA A 74 7.21 4.68 13.86
CA ALA A 74 7.63 6.08 13.83
C ALA A 74 6.65 7.02 14.56
N PHE A 75 5.39 6.63 14.74
CA PHE A 75 4.32 7.42 15.34
C PHE A 75 4.64 8.02 16.72
N PRO A 76 5.06 7.23 17.76
CA PRO A 76 5.30 7.79 19.10
C PRO A 76 6.43 8.83 19.13
N VAL A 77 7.38 8.74 18.20
CA VAL A 77 8.49 9.70 18.10
C VAL A 77 8.04 10.95 17.34
N LEU A 78 7.49 10.79 16.13
CA LEU A 78 7.27 11.90 15.21
C LEU A 78 5.95 12.64 15.43
N ALA A 79 4.89 11.96 15.87
CA ALA A 79 3.56 12.56 16.06
C ALA A 79 3.31 13.11 17.48
N SER A 80 4.24 12.86 18.42
CA SER A 80 4.07 13.22 19.83
C SER A 80 4.10 14.72 20.09
N ASN A 81 4.93 15.47 19.37
CA ASN A 81 5.22 16.88 19.66
C ASN A 81 5.01 17.76 18.42
N ASP A 82 4.52 19.00 18.62
CA ASP A 82 4.30 19.96 17.52
C ASP A 82 5.58 20.30 16.74
N ARG A 83 6.76 20.18 17.37
CA ARG A 83 8.06 20.39 16.71
C ARG A 83 8.39 19.29 15.69
N LEU A 84 7.99 18.04 15.95
CA LEU A 84 8.28 16.89 15.10
C LEU A 84 7.13 16.57 14.14
N LEU A 85 5.94 17.14 14.38
CA LEU A 85 4.76 16.96 13.54
C LEU A 85 5.00 17.31 12.05
N PRO A 86 5.78 18.35 11.66
CA PRO A 86 6.12 18.58 10.26
C PRO A 86 6.90 17.41 9.63
N ALA A 87 7.80 16.78 10.38
CA ALA A 87 8.52 15.59 9.92
C ALA A 87 7.56 14.40 9.75
N TRP A 88 6.62 14.19 10.68
CA TRP A 88 5.55 13.19 10.53
C TRP A 88 4.71 13.42 9.27
N ARG A 89 4.31 14.68 9.00
CA ARG A 89 3.56 15.07 7.80
C ARG A 89 4.32 14.75 6.53
N THR A 90 5.57 15.18 6.43
CA THR A 90 6.41 14.92 5.25
C THR A 90 6.64 13.42 5.05
N PHE A 91 6.96 12.70 6.13
CA PHE A 91 7.18 11.26 6.11
C PHE A 91 5.96 10.53 5.55
N LEU A 92 4.76 10.70 6.14
CA LEU A 92 3.56 10.00 5.66
C LEU A 92 3.14 10.42 4.24
N THR A 93 3.32 11.69 3.89
CA THR A 93 2.99 12.22 2.56
C THR A 93 3.84 11.61 1.45
N ILE A 94 5.05 11.14 1.77
CA ILE A 94 5.93 10.49 0.79
C ILE A 94 5.80 8.97 0.89
N TYR A 95 5.86 8.44 2.12
CA TYR A 95 5.88 7.01 2.38
C TYR A 95 4.61 6.30 1.92
N LEU A 96 3.41 6.77 2.32
CA LEU A 96 2.16 6.08 2.01
C LEU A 96 1.87 6.04 0.50
N PRO A 97 2.00 7.14 -0.28
CA PRO A 97 1.92 7.08 -1.73
C PRO A 97 2.96 6.17 -2.36
N ALA A 98 4.21 6.21 -1.90
CA ALA A 98 5.28 5.40 -2.46
C ALA A 98 4.97 3.90 -2.33
N VAL A 99 4.55 3.46 -1.14
CA VAL A 99 4.16 2.06 -0.92
C VAL A 99 2.96 1.68 -1.78
N LEU A 100 1.92 2.53 -1.86
CA LEU A 100 0.74 2.26 -2.68
C LEU A 100 1.11 2.14 -4.17
N VAL A 101 1.95 3.04 -4.67
CA VAL A 101 2.48 3.04 -6.04
C VAL A 101 3.26 1.77 -6.32
N ILE A 102 4.15 1.36 -5.41
CA ILE A 102 4.93 0.12 -5.54
C ILE A 102 4.01 -1.09 -5.62
N VAL A 103 3.04 -1.22 -4.71
CA VAL A 103 2.12 -2.36 -4.70
C VAL A 103 1.30 -2.42 -5.98
N VAL A 104 0.72 -1.30 -6.41
CA VAL A 104 -0.07 -1.26 -7.65
C VAL A 104 0.79 -1.55 -8.88
N PHE A 105 2.02 -1.05 -8.93
CA PHE A 105 2.97 -1.36 -9.98
C PHE A 105 3.28 -2.87 -10.07
N LEU A 106 3.47 -3.54 -8.92
CA LEU A 106 3.67 -5.00 -8.88
C LEU A 106 2.43 -5.78 -9.34
N GLU A 107 1.22 -5.31 -9.03
CA GLU A 107 0.00 -5.94 -9.54
C GLU A 107 -0.16 -5.71 -11.06
N PHE A 108 0.27 -4.56 -11.60
CA PHE A 108 0.32 -4.34 -13.06
C PHE A 108 1.33 -5.26 -13.77
N SER A 109 2.43 -5.64 -13.12
CA SER A 109 3.40 -6.59 -13.71
C SER A 109 2.95 -8.05 -13.56
N THR A 110 2.01 -8.34 -12.67
CA THR A 110 1.55 -9.70 -12.34
C THR A 110 1.00 -10.48 -13.54
N PRO A 111 0.15 -9.94 -14.42
CA PRO A 111 -0.32 -10.69 -15.59
C PRO A 111 0.81 -11.17 -16.50
N ASN A 112 1.80 -10.31 -16.76
CA ASN A 112 2.95 -10.67 -17.59
C ASN A 112 3.81 -11.73 -16.89
N PHE A 113 4.03 -11.57 -15.58
CA PHE A 113 4.78 -12.54 -14.78
C PHE A 113 4.10 -13.91 -14.72
N ILE A 114 2.78 -13.95 -14.61
CA ILE A 114 2.00 -15.21 -14.69
C ILE A 114 2.15 -15.83 -16.08
N SER A 115 2.07 -15.06 -17.16
CA SER A 115 2.20 -15.63 -18.51
C SER A 115 3.58 -16.22 -18.84
N GLN A 116 4.64 -15.73 -18.20
CA GLN A 116 6.02 -16.17 -18.47
C GLN A 116 6.55 -17.17 -17.44
N PHE A 117 6.15 -17.02 -16.17
CA PHE A 117 6.73 -17.73 -15.03
C PHE A 117 5.67 -18.43 -14.15
N ASP A 118 4.39 -18.45 -14.58
CA ASP A 118 3.23 -19.00 -13.84
C ASP A 118 3.17 -18.56 -12.36
N SER A 119 3.75 -17.41 -12.05
CA SER A 119 3.90 -16.91 -10.69
C SER A 119 3.78 -15.39 -10.64
N ARG A 120 3.45 -14.87 -9.46
CA ARG A 120 3.48 -13.43 -9.19
C ARG A 120 4.93 -12.93 -9.07
N PRO A 121 5.18 -11.61 -9.16
CA PRO A 121 6.51 -11.05 -8.95
C PRO A 121 7.14 -11.54 -7.64
N ASN A 122 8.30 -12.17 -7.76
CA ASN A 122 9.05 -12.77 -6.65
C ASN A 122 10.55 -12.40 -6.77
N ILE A 123 11.45 -13.19 -6.19
CA ILE A 123 12.90 -12.94 -6.26
C ILE A 123 13.43 -12.79 -7.71
N LEU A 124 12.84 -13.51 -8.67
CA LEU A 124 13.20 -13.41 -10.09
C LEU A 124 12.95 -11.99 -10.61
N PHE A 125 11.88 -11.32 -10.17
CA PHE A 125 11.59 -9.95 -10.56
C PHE A 125 12.75 -9.01 -10.20
N VAL A 126 13.31 -9.17 -9.00
CA VAL A 126 14.44 -8.37 -8.52
C VAL A 126 15.73 -8.73 -9.27
N GLU A 127 15.92 -10.00 -9.60
CA GLU A 127 17.08 -10.47 -10.35
C GLU A 127 17.14 -9.88 -11.76
N TYR A 128 16.00 -9.85 -12.47
CA TYR A 128 15.91 -9.20 -13.78
C TYR A 128 16.19 -7.69 -13.70
N LEU A 129 15.78 -7.01 -12.63
CA LEU A 129 16.07 -5.58 -12.45
C LEU A 129 17.56 -5.25 -12.30
N LYS A 130 18.44 -6.24 -12.04
CA LYS A 130 19.90 -6.03 -12.08
C LYS A 130 20.41 -5.72 -13.50
N TYR A 131 19.64 -6.10 -14.52
CA TYR A 131 19.95 -5.90 -15.94
C TYR A 131 18.93 -4.95 -16.61
N PRO A 132 18.81 -3.69 -16.15
CA PRO A 132 17.68 -2.83 -16.49
C PRO A 132 17.63 -2.48 -17.98
N ARG A 133 18.77 -2.40 -18.67
CA ARG A 133 18.81 -2.09 -20.11
C ARG A 133 18.22 -3.20 -20.95
N GLU A 134 18.46 -4.46 -20.58
CA GLU A 134 17.98 -5.64 -21.30
C GLU A 134 16.49 -5.84 -21.06
N VAL A 135 16.05 -5.67 -19.81
CA VAL A 135 14.63 -5.78 -19.47
C VAL A 135 13.83 -4.64 -20.11
N ALA A 136 14.33 -3.41 -20.07
CA ALA A 136 13.65 -2.26 -20.66
C ALA A 136 13.53 -2.38 -22.18
N SER A 137 14.59 -2.81 -22.88
CA SER A 137 14.54 -2.99 -24.33
C SER A 137 13.59 -4.13 -24.73
N THR A 138 13.57 -5.23 -23.97
CA THR A 138 12.66 -6.36 -24.20
C THR A 138 11.19 -5.96 -23.96
N LEU A 139 10.90 -5.28 -22.85
CA LEU A 139 9.56 -4.78 -22.55
C LEU A 139 9.11 -3.74 -23.57
N TRP A 140 10.01 -2.87 -24.02
CA TRP A 140 9.72 -1.91 -25.07
C TRP A 140 9.52 -2.57 -26.42
N ALA A 141 10.17 -3.69 -26.74
CA ALA A 141 9.94 -4.38 -28.01
C ALA A 141 8.56 -5.08 -28.03
N ALA A 142 8.24 -5.83 -26.97
CA ALA A 142 7.10 -6.74 -26.94
C ALA A 142 5.83 -6.18 -26.28
N TYR A 143 5.94 -5.24 -25.34
CA TYR A 143 4.83 -4.85 -24.45
C TYR A 143 4.61 -3.32 -24.35
N LYS A 144 4.86 -2.56 -25.43
CA LYS A 144 4.76 -1.09 -25.46
C LYS A 144 3.46 -0.54 -24.88
N ILE A 145 2.32 -1.04 -25.35
CA ILE A 145 1.01 -0.52 -24.96
C ILE A 145 0.72 -0.81 -23.48
N PRO A 146 0.81 -2.06 -22.99
CA PRO A 146 0.67 -2.35 -21.55
C PRO A 146 1.64 -1.57 -20.68
N LEU A 147 2.89 -1.41 -21.12
CA LEU A 147 3.91 -0.65 -20.40
C LEU A 147 3.52 0.83 -20.26
N LEU A 148 3.10 1.48 -21.35
CA LEU A 148 2.68 2.88 -21.32
C LEU A 148 1.43 3.08 -20.46
N LEU A 149 0.45 2.17 -20.54
CA LEU A 149 -0.74 2.21 -19.70
C LEU A 149 -0.39 2.02 -18.21
N ALA A 150 0.48 1.07 -17.88
CA ALA A 150 0.93 0.86 -16.50
C ALA A 150 1.67 2.08 -15.96
N VAL A 151 2.63 2.62 -16.72
CA VAL A 151 3.42 3.81 -16.30
C VAL A 151 2.50 5.02 -16.11
N THR A 152 1.59 5.28 -17.03
CA THR A 152 0.64 6.41 -16.91
C THR A 152 -0.31 6.23 -15.72
N ALA A 153 -0.91 5.05 -15.56
CA ALA A 153 -1.81 4.76 -14.44
C ALA A 153 -1.11 4.89 -13.09
N VAL A 154 0.09 4.32 -12.95
CA VAL A 154 0.89 4.36 -11.71
C VAL A 154 1.36 5.80 -11.41
N SER A 155 1.78 6.55 -12.42
CA SER A 155 2.19 7.95 -12.26
C SER A 155 1.02 8.82 -11.81
N LEU A 156 -0.14 8.66 -12.44
CA LEU A 156 -1.35 9.38 -12.08
C LEU A 156 -1.80 9.04 -10.66
N LEU A 157 -1.80 7.75 -10.31
CA LEU A 157 -2.10 7.28 -8.95
C LEU A 157 -1.16 7.90 -7.93
N GLY A 158 0.14 7.95 -8.21
CA GLY A 158 1.14 8.58 -7.34
C GLY A 158 0.84 10.06 -7.11
N VAL A 159 0.61 10.84 -8.18
CA VAL A 159 0.29 12.27 -8.08
C VAL A 159 -1.01 12.51 -7.30
N ILE A 160 -2.06 11.76 -7.61
CA ILE A 160 -3.36 11.86 -6.92
C ILE A 160 -3.21 11.50 -5.44
N SER A 161 -2.51 10.41 -5.15
CA SER A 161 -2.29 9.93 -3.78
C SER A 161 -1.53 10.97 -2.97
N VAL A 162 -0.40 11.49 -3.48
CA VAL A 162 0.37 12.55 -2.80
C VAL A 162 -0.51 13.76 -2.50
N ARG A 163 -1.33 14.22 -3.46
CA ARG A 163 -2.25 15.35 -3.23
C ARG A 163 -3.26 15.05 -2.12
N GLN A 164 -3.87 13.87 -2.14
CA GLN A 164 -4.87 13.46 -1.14
C GLN A 164 -4.25 13.34 0.26
N PHE A 165 -3.08 12.70 0.38
CA PHE A 165 -2.39 12.56 1.67
C PHE A 165 -1.87 13.91 2.20
N ARG A 166 -1.44 14.84 1.32
CA ARG A 166 -1.13 16.22 1.72
C ARG A 166 -2.33 16.91 2.35
N THR A 167 -3.51 16.79 1.74
CA THR A 167 -4.74 17.38 2.28
C THR A 167 -5.12 16.77 3.63
N LEU A 168 -5.05 15.44 3.76
CA LEU A 168 -5.32 14.75 5.03
C LEU A 168 -4.34 15.20 6.13
N MET A 169 -3.03 15.22 5.83
CA MET A 169 -2.00 15.66 6.78
C MET A 169 -2.06 17.15 7.12
N GLY A 170 -2.64 17.99 6.27
CA GLY A 170 -2.86 19.41 6.56
C GLY A 170 -3.74 19.64 7.80
N THR A 171 -4.61 18.68 8.12
CA THR A 171 -5.49 18.73 9.30
C THR A 171 -4.92 18.07 10.55
N ALA A 172 -3.78 17.36 10.42
CA ALA A 172 -3.18 16.57 11.50
C ALA A 172 -2.66 17.48 12.62
N LYS A 173 -2.94 17.11 13.87
CA LYS A 173 -2.43 17.79 15.07
C LYS A 173 -1.57 16.83 15.88
N ALA A 174 -0.64 17.35 16.68
CA ALA A 174 0.17 16.50 17.57
C ALA A 174 -0.72 15.82 18.61
N THR A 175 -0.43 14.55 18.89
CA THR A 175 -1.23 13.71 19.79
C THR A 175 -0.78 13.78 21.25
N GLY A 176 0.44 14.30 21.51
CA GLY A 176 1.06 14.30 22.83
C GLY A 176 1.77 12.97 23.13
N PHE A 177 2.90 13.03 23.84
CA PHE A 177 3.75 11.87 24.12
C PHE A 177 3.04 10.75 24.90
N VAL A 178 2.37 11.08 26.00
CA VAL A 178 1.70 10.08 26.86
C VAL A 178 0.64 9.31 26.07
N ARG A 179 -0.17 10.01 25.27
CA ARG A 179 -1.22 9.36 24.46
C ARG A 179 -0.62 8.53 23.34
N ALA A 180 0.42 9.03 22.66
CA ALA A 180 1.09 8.29 21.61
C ALA A 180 1.70 6.98 22.14
N ALA A 181 2.27 7.00 23.35
CA ALA A 181 2.80 5.82 24.03
C ALA A 181 1.72 4.78 24.38
N TRP A 182 0.51 5.23 24.76
CA TRP A 182 -0.63 4.34 25.03
C TRP A 182 -1.26 3.74 23.77
N LEU A 183 -1.33 4.50 22.67
CA LEU A 183 -1.91 4.02 21.40
C LEU A 183 -0.97 3.07 20.65
N PHE A 184 0.35 3.27 20.80
CA PHE A 184 1.38 2.48 20.14
C PHE A 184 1.23 0.95 20.30
N PRO A 185 1.11 0.37 21.51
CA PRO A 185 1.00 -1.08 21.67
C PRO A 185 -0.25 -1.64 21.00
N CYS A 186 -1.38 -0.94 21.08
CA CYS A 186 -2.62 -1.36 20.40
C CYS A 186 -2.45 -1.40 18.88
N MET A 187 -1.83 -0.38 18.29
CA MET A 187 -1.57 -0.35 16.85
C MET A 187 -0.58 -1.43 16.41
N LEU A 188 0.45 -1.69 17.23
CA LEU A 188 1.45 -2.71 16.93
C LEU A 188 0.84 -4.11 16.95
N VAL A 189 -0.01 -4.42 17.94
CA VAL A 189 -0.75 -5.69 17.98
C VAL A 189 -1.64 -5.85 16.76
N ILE A 190 -2.33 -4.79 16.30
CA ILE A 190 -3.17 -4.84 15.09
C ILE A 190 -2.34 -5.05 13.81
N CYS A 191 -1.10 -4.57 13.75
CA CYS A 191 -0.27 -4.71 12.55
C CYS A 191 0.50 -6.05 12.51
N VAL A 192 0.71 -6.69 13.66
CA VAL A 192 1.54 -7.90 13.79
C VAL A 192 0.70 -9.15 14.06
N GLY A 193 -0.47 -9.02 14.70
CA GLY A 193 -1.40 -10.11 14.98
C GLY A 193 -2.35 -10.40 13.81
#